data_AF-A0A3D4BF17-F1
#
_entry.id   AF-A0A3D4BF17-F1
#
_cell.length_a   1.000
_cell.length_b   1.000
_cell.length_c   1.000
_cell.angle_alpha   90.00
_cell.angle_beta   90.00
_cell.angle_gamma   90.00
#
_symmetry.space_group_name_H-M   'P 1'
#
loop_
_entity.id
_entity.type
_entity.pdbx_description
1 polymer ?
#
loop_
_entity_poly.entity_id
_entity_poly.type
_entity_poly.pdbx_seq_one_letter_code
_entity_poly.pdbx_strand_id
1 'polypeptide(L)'
;MLAIVCGLLALGVVAFLISPLLDDSQQHLQGQRQRQHTDDLLKRKDYLYTSIRELNIDYKMGKLSAEDHKQLQSEYMVEASGVVDQLEHTGNGKQHITVLIEQAVLDIRQQRAKTHPVSKPSTTVEPQPVTDTEQTSCDVCGTDNEADANFCIDCGASLQQTFCEACGEDNKPPAKFCAHCGEKL
;
A
#
# COMPACT_ATOMS: atom_id res chain seq x y z
N MET A 1 -24.95 10.57 -60.55
CA MET A 1 -23.70 10.01 -59.98
C MET A 1 -23.02 10.98 -59.03
N LEU A 2 -22.61 12.19 -59.46
CA LEU A 2 -21.89 13.16 -58.59
C LEU A 2 -22.65 13.53 -57.30
N ALA A 3 -23.94 13.87 -57.40
CA ALA A 3 -24.74 14.25 -56.22
C ALA A 3 -24.91 13.11 -55.20
N ILE A 4 -24.94 11.86 -55.65
CA ILE A 4 -25.04 10.68 -54.78
C ILE A 4 -23.72 10.47 -54.04
N VAL A 5 -22.58 10.65 -54.73
CA VAL A 5 -21.25 10.56 -54.13
C VAL A 5 -21.06 11.67 -53.09
N CYS A 6 -21.43 12.91 -53.39
CA CYS A 6 -21.38 14.01 -52.43
C CYS A 6 -22.29 13.78 -51.21
N GLY A 7 -23.49 13.21 -51.42
CA GLY A 7 -24.40 12.85 -50.34
C GLY A 7 -23.83 11.80 -49.39
N LEU A 8 -23.25 10.73 -49.94
CA LEU A 8 -22.63 9.66 -49.13
C LEU A 8 -21.41 10.16 -48.34
N LEU A 9 -20.58 11.02 -48.95
CA LEU A 9 -19.44 11.62 -48.26
C LEU A 9 -19.88 12.54 -47.12
N ALA A 10 -20.91 13.37 -47.33
CA ALA A 10 -21.46 14.21 -46.27
C ALA A 10 -22.02 13.36 -45.11
N LEU A 11 -22.73 12.27 -45.41
CA LEU A 11 -23.27 11.34 -44.42
C LEU A 11 -22.14 10.65 -43.63
N GLY A 12 -21.06 10.24 -44.30
CA GLY A 12 -19.86 9.68 -43.67
C GLY A 12 -19.15 10.65 -42.74
N VAL A 13 -19.02 11.93 -43.14
CA VAL A 13 -18.41 12.98 -42.29
C VAL A 13 -19.29 13.26 -41.08
N VAL A 14 -20.60 13.36 -41.25
CA VAL A 14 -21.55 13.54 -40.14
C VAL A 14 -21.48 12.35 -39.17
N ALA A 15 -21.44 11.11 -39.68
CA ALA A 15 -21.26 9.92 -38.85
C ALA A 15 -19.92 9.93 -38.11
N PHE A 16 -18.83 10.34 -38.75
CA PHE A 16 -17.50 10.46 -38.15
C PHE A 16 -17.45 11.50 -37.02
N LEU A 17 -18.12 12.65 -37.19
CA LEU A 17 -18.21 13.70 -36.16
C LEU A 17 -19.12 13.31 -34.99
N ILE A 18 -20.13 12.48 -35.23
CA ILE A 18 -21.07 11.99 -34.19
C ILE A 18 -20.50 10.77 -33.45
N SER A 19 -19.67 9.96 -34.10
CA SER A 19 -19.02 8.78 -33.52
C SER A 19 -18.32 9.03 -32.17
N PRO A 20 -17.48 10.08 -31.98
CA PRO A 20 -16.84 10.33 -30.68
C PRO A 20 -17.83 10.69 -29.57
N LEU A 21 -19.00 11.21 -29.90
CA LEU A 21 -20.03 11.57 -28.91
C LEU A 21 -20.88 10.36 -28.48
N LEU A 22 -21.00 9.33 -29.33
CA LEU A 22 -21.67 8.06 -28.99
C LEU A 22 -20.74 7.10 -28.24
N ASP A 23 -19.43 7.15 -28.53
CA ASP A 23 -18.44 6.24 -27.93
C ASP A 23 -18.17 6.57 -26.45
N ASP A 24 -18.16 7.85 -26.07
CA ASP A 24 -18.00 8.29 -24.67
C ASP A 24 -19.12 7.76 -23.74
N SER A 25 -20.36 7.72 -24.25
CA SER A 25 -21.50 7.12 -23.56
C SER A 25 -21.35 5.61 -23.38
N GLN A 26 -20.85 4.90 -24.40
CA GLN A 26 -20.58 3.46 -24.34
C GLN A 26 -19.48 3.15 -23.30
N GLN A 27 -18.40 3.93 -23.29
CA GLN A 27 -17.31 3.78 -22.33
C GLN A 27 -17.78 4.01 -20.89
N HIS A 28 -18.62 5.02 -20.66
CA HIS A 28 -19.19 5.26 -19.33
C HIS A 28 -20.11 4.11 -18.87
N LEU A 29 -20.98 3.59 -19.74
CA LEU A 29 -21.83 2.43 -19.42
C LEU A 29 -21.02 1.16 -19.17
N GLN A 30 -19.97 0.92 -19.97
CA GLN A 30 -19.07 -0.22 -19.76
C GLN A 30 -18.29 -0.10 -18.45
N GLY A 31 -17.80 1.10 -18.13
CA GLY A 31 -17.15 1.39 -16.84
C GLY A 31 -18.09 1.19 -15.65
N GLN A 32 -19.34 1.62 -15.75
CA GLN A 32 -20.36 1.37 -14.74
C GLN A 32 -20.67 -0.13 -14.58
N ARG A 33 -20.85 -0.85 -15.70
CA ARG A 33 -21.09 -2.30 -15.67
C ARG A 33 -19.92 -3.07 -15.07
N GLN A 34 -18.69 -2.69 -15.40
CA GLN A 34 -17.48 -3.29 -14.83
C GLN A 34 -17.41 -3.06 -13.31
N ARG A 35 -17.71 -1.84 -12.84
CA ARG A 35 -17.78 -1.52 -11.41
C ARG A 35 -18.85 -2.34 -10.69
N GLN A 36 -20.05 -2.42 -11.26
CA GLN A 36 -21.12 -3.25 -10.70
C GLN A 36 -20.68 -4.71 -10.60
N HIS A 37 -20.06 -5.24 -11.66
CA HIS A 37 -19.55 -6.61 -11.66
C HIS A 37 -18.49 -6.84 -10.58
N THR A 38 -17.53 -5.92 -10.41
CA THR A 38 -16.54 -6.02 -9.32
C THR A 38 -17.20 -5.96 -7.93
N ASP A 39 -18.20 -5.09 -7.75
CA ASP A 39 -18.90 -4.95 -6.47
C ASP A 39 -19.68 -6.21 -6.12
N ASP A 40 -20.31 -6.85 -7.11
CA ASP A 40 -21.04 -8.09 -6.91
C ASP A 40 -20.11 -9.26 -6.57
N LEU A 41 -18.94 -9.34 -7.22
CA LEU A 41 -17.91 -10.31 -6.87
C LEU A 41 -17.36 -10.08 -5.45
N LEU A 42 -17.13 -8.82 -5.04
CA LEU A 42 -16.68 -8.49 -3.69
C LEU A 42 -17.71 -8.91 -2.63
N LYS A 43 -19.00 -8.64 -2.86
CA LYS A 43 -20.07 -9.10 -1.96
C LYS A 43 -20.11 -10.61 -1.85
N ARG A 44 -19.94 -11.33 -2.98
CA ARG A 44 -19.90 -12.79 -2.98
C ARG A 44 -18.72 -13.34 -2.19
N LYS A 45 -17.53 -12.73 -2.33
CA LYS A 45 -16.34 -13.06 -1.53
C LYS A 45 -16.62 -12.88 -0.03
N ASP A 46 -17.17 -11.73 0.36
CA ASP A 46 -17.45 -11.42 1.76
C ASP A 46 -18.50 -12.37 2.37
N TYR A 47 -19.52 -12.73 1.59
CA TYR A 47 -20.49 -13.76 1.95
C TYR A 47 -19.80 -15.10 2.22
N LEU A 48 -18.99 -15.62 1.28
CA LEU A 48 -18.32 -16.91 1.42
C LEU A 48 -17.38 -16.95 2.63
N TYR A 49 -16.64 -15.87 2.89
CA TYR A 49 -15.77 -15.79 4.06
C TYR A 49 -16.56 -15.82 5.37
N THR A 50 -17.72 -15.17 5.38
CA THR A 50 -18.63 -15.21 6.52
C THR A 50 -19.20 -16.62 6.71
N SER A 51 -19.64 -17.27 5.64
CA SER A 51 -20.12 -18.66 5.69
C SER A 51 -19.05 -19.64 6.19
N ILE A 52 -17.81 -19.52 5.75
CA ILE A 52 -16.68 -20.35 6.27
C ILE A 52 -16.46 -20.08 7.76
N ARG A 53 -16.56 -18.82 8.19
CA ARG A 53 -16.43 -18.47 9.62
C ARG A 53 -17.55 -19.08 10.45
N GLU A 54 -18.81 -18.96 10.00
CA GLU A 54 -19.97 -19.53 10.69
C GLU A 54 -19.89 -21.06 10.76
N LEU A 55 -19.51 -21.72 9.66
CA LEU A 55 -19.29 -23.16 9.61
C LEU A 55 -18.26 -23.63 10.66
N ASN A 56 -17.16 -22.89 10.80
CA ASN A 56 -16.14 -23.18 11.82
C ASN A 56 -16.66 -22.97 13.25
N ILE A 57 -17.53 -21.97 13.47
CA ILE A 57 -18.17 -21.75 14.77
C ILE A 57 -19.09 -22.92 15.09
N ASP A 58 -19.96 -23.32 14.16
CA ASP A 58 -20.91 -24.41 14.40
C ASP A 58 -20.22 -25.76 14.66
N TYR A 59 -19.10 -26.05 13.99
CA TYR A 59 -18.26 -27.21 14.30
C TYR A 59 -17.66 -27.14 15.71
N LYS A 60 -17.09 -25.99 16.09
CA LYS A 60 -16.55 -25.79 17.45
C LYS A 60 -17.63 -25.87 18.54
N MET A 61 -18.87 -25.54 18.20
CA MET A 61 -20.03 -25.67 19.07
C MET A 61 -20.61 -27.09 19.08
N GLY A 62 -20.02 -28.04 18.34
CA GLY A 62 -20.44 -29.43 18.29
C GLY A 62 -21.72 -29.70 17.50
N LYS A 63 -22.20 -28.74 16.70
CA LYS A 63 -23.41 -28.91 15.88
C LYS A 63 -23.17 -29.73 14.61
N LEU A 64 -21.91 -29.86 14.18
CA LEU A 64 -21.49 -30.56 12.97
C LEU A 64 -20.47 -31.65 13.32
N SER A 65 -20.52 -32.76 12.56
CA SER A 65 -19.47 -33.78 12.59
C SER A 65 -18.17 -33.27 11.97
N ALA A 66 -17.05 -33.92 12.26
CA ALA A 66 -15.77 -33.55 11.67
C ALA A 66 -15.74 -33.82 10.16
N GLU A 67 -16.42 -34.88 9.72
CA GLU A 67 -16.57 -35.27 8.32
C GLU A 67 -17.38 -34.23 7.54
N ASP A 68 -18.54 -33.83 8.07
CA ASP A 68 -19.41 -32.83 7.42
C ASP A 68 -18.75 -31.45 7.36
N HIS A 69 -18.09 -31.05 8.46
CA HIS A 69 -17.34 -29.79 8.49
C HIS A 69 -16.24 -29.78 7.43
N LYS A 70 -15.46 -30.85 7.32
CA LYS A 70 -14.37 -30.96 6.34
C LYS A 70 -14.90 -30.90 4.91
N GLN A 71 -16.02 -31.57 4.62
CA GLN A 71 -16.62 -31.56 3.30
C GLN A 71 -17.09 -30.14 2.92
N LEU A 72 -17.96 -29.54 3.73
CA LEU A 72 -18.50 -28.20 3.48
C LEU A 72 -17.41 -27.13 3.41
N GLN A 73 -16.38 -27.25 4.27
CA GLN A 73 -15.25 -26.33 4.25
C GLN A 73 -14.50 -26.40 2.91
N SER A 74 -14.30 -27.61 2.38
CA SER A 74 -13.62 -27.78 1.08
C SER A 74 -14.44 -27.19 -0.08
N GLU A 75 -15.75 -27.36 -0.06
CA GLU A 75 -16.65 -26.80 -1.08
C GLU A 75 -16.63 -25.27 -1.07
N TYR A 76 -16.80 -24.65 0.11
CA TYR A 76 -16.73 -23.19 0.23
C TYR A 76 -15.35 -22.64 -0.09
N MET A 77 -14.27 -23.37 0.20
CA MET A 77 -12.91 -22.95 -0.14
C MET A 77 -12.70 -22.91 -1.66
N VAL A 78 -13.17 -23.92 -2.38
CA VAL A 78 -13.10 -23.96 -3.85
C VAL A 78 -13.93 -22.84 -4.48
N GLU A 79 -15.13 -22.58 -3.94
CA GLU A 79 -15.94 -21.46 -4.43
C GLU A 79 -15.24 -20.11 -4.16
N ALA A 80 -14.69 -19.95 -2.96
CA ALA A 80 -13.99 -18.72 -2.57
C ALA A 80 -12.77 -18.43 -3.43
N SER A 81 -11.93 -19.43 -3.74
CA SER A 81 -10.78 -19.24 -4.63
C SER A 81 -11.24 -18.82 -6.03
N GLY A 82 -12.29 -19.44 -6.57
CA GLY A 82 -12.82 -19.08 -7.89
C GLY A 82 -13.33 -17.63 -7.98
N VAL A 83 -13.91 -17.10 -6.90
CA VAL A 83 -14.34 -15.69 -6.84
C VAL A 83 -13.14 -14.74 -6.74
N VAL A 84 -12.13 -15.09 -5.95
CA VAL A 84 -10.90 -14.30 -5.82
C VAL A 84 -10.15 -14.23 -7.15
N ASP A 85 -10.03 -15.35 -7.86
CA ASP A 85 -9.42 -15.38 -9.19
C ASP A 85 -10.17 -14.46 -10.17
N GLN A 86 -11.52 -14.47 -10.15
CA GLN A 86 -12.33 -13.56 -10.97
C GLN A 86 -12.08 -12.10 -10.62
N LEU A 87 -11.90 -11.75 -9.34
CA LEU A 87 -11.58 -10.39 -8.92
C LEU A 87 -10.21 -9.93 -9.42
N GLU A 88 -9.21 -10.81 -9.46
CA GLU A 88 -7.89 -10.48 -10.00
C GLU A 88 -7.96 -10.16 -11.50
N HIS A 89 -8.68 -10.96 -12.28
CA HIS A 89 -8.86 -10.76 -13.72
C HIS A 89 -9.74 -9.54 -14.03
N THR A 90 -10.79 -9.30 -13.24
CA THR A 90 -11.67 -8.13 -13.39
C THR A 90 -10.93 -6.84 -12.99
N GLY A 91 -9.93 -6.96 -12.11
CA GLY A 91 -9.02 -5.92 -11.67
C GLY A 91 -7.91 -5.53 -12.66
N ASN A 92 -7.96 -5.93 -13.93
CA ASN A 92 -6.92 -5.58 -14.91
C ASN A 92 -6.74 -4.05 -15.10
N GLY A 93 -7.76 -3.24 -14.78
CA GLY A 93 -7.63 -1.78 -14.66
C GLY A 93 -6.74 -1.31 -13.50
N LYS A 94 -6.67 -2.09 -12.40
CA LYS A 94 -5.71 -1.89 -11.30
C LYS A 94 -4.29 -2.24 -11.75
N GLN A 95 -4.10 -3.24 -12.61
CA GLN A 95 -2.78 -3.53 -13.19
C GLN A 95 -2.28 -2.36 -14.05
N HIS A 96 -3.16 -1.73 -14.84
CA HIS A 96 -2.82 -0.52 -15.59
C HIS A 96 -2.43 0.63 -14.65
N ILE A 97 -3.16 0.83 -13.54
CA ILE A 97 -2.81 1.85 -12.53
C ILE A 97 -1.47 1.53 -11.85
N THR A 98 -1.22 0.28 -11.46
CA THR A 98 0.06 -0.14 -10.87
C THR A 98 1.23 0.14 -11.82
N VAL A 99 1.08 -0.19 -13.10
CA VAL A 99 2.10 0.07 -14.14
C VAL A 99 2.32 1.58 -14.33
N LEU A 100 1.25 2.38 -14.34
CA LEU A 100 1.37 3.85 -14.44
C LEU A 100 2.09 4.46 -13.23
N ILE A 101 1.81 3.96 -12.02
CA ILE A 101 2.50 4.41 -10.80
C ILE A 101 3.98 4.03 -10.87
N GLU A 102 4.30 2.81 -11.24
CA GLU A 102 5.69 2.35 -11.40
C GLU A 102 6.45 3.19 -12.42
N GLN A 103 5.85 3.45 -13.58
CA GLN A 103 6.43 4.32 -14.62
C GLN A 103 6.64 5.75 -14.10
N ALA A 104 5.65 6.35 -13.45
CA ALA A 104 5.77 7.68 -12.88
C ALA A 104 6.88 7.77 -11.82
N VAL A 105 7.04 6.75 -10.97
CA VAL A 105 8.12 6.68 -9.98
C VAL A 105 9.49 6.60 -10.66
N LEU A 106 9.63 5.79 -11.72
CA LEU A 106 10.87 5.70 -12.49
C LEU A 106 11.24 7.04 -13.14
N ASP A 107 10.26 7.74 -13.72
CA ASP A 107 10.47 9.05 -14.32
C ASP A 107 10.95 10.07 -13.30
N ILE A 108 10.34 10.12 -12.11
CA ILE A 108 10.78 10.99 -11.02
C ILE A 108 12.22 10.66 -10.59
N ARG A 109 12.58 9.37 -10.47
CA ARG A 109 13.94 8.94 -10.11
C ARG A 109 14.96 9.36 -11.17
N GLN A 110 14.65 9.19 -12.44
CA GLN A 110 15.53 9.60 -13.55
C GLN A 110 15.67 11.12 -13.64
N GLN A 111 14.60 11.87 -13.43
CA GLN A 111 14.64 13.32 -13.42
C GLN A 111 15.50 13.84 -12.25
N ARG A 112 15.32 13.28 -11.05
CA ARG A 112 16.16 13.62 -9.88
C ARG A 112 17.64 13.34 -10.13
N ALA A 113 17.97 12.22 -10.78
CA ALA A 113 19.35 11.90 -11.15
C ALA A 113 19.97 12.90 -12.16
N LYS A 114 19.14 13.62 -12.93
CA LYS A 114 19.57 14.62 -13.91
C LYS A 114 19.62 16.05 -13.34
N THR A 115 18.70 16.43 -12.45
CA THR A 115 18.58 17.79 -11.89
C THR A 115 19.37 17.98 -10.60
N HIS A 116 19.60 16.92 -9.84
CA HIS A 116 20.52 16.90 -8.72
C HIS A 116 21.56 15.82 -9.00
N PRO A 117 22.82 16.16 -9.35
CA PRO A 117 23.87 15.23 -9.07
C PRO A 117 23.81 15.08 -7.56
N VAL A 118 23.28 13.96 -7.09
CA VAL A 118 23.57 13.48 -5.75
C VAL A 118 25.08 13.27 -5.79
N SER A 119 25.83 14.34 -5.53
CA SER A 119 27.02 14.19 -4.71
C SER A 119 26.50 13.35 -3.57
N LYS A 120 26.95 12.09 -3.54
CA LYS A 120 26.89 11.24 -2.37
C LYS A 120 26.99 12.17 -1.15
N PRO A 121 26.28 11.94 -0.04
CA PRO A 121 26.82 12.45 1.20
C PRO A 121 28.28 11.99 1.20
N SER A 122 29.19 12.93 0.96
CA SER A 122 30.63 12.74 1.03
C SER A 122 30.92 12.74 2.51
N THR A 123 30.37 11.75 3.18
CA THR A 123 31.06 11.08 4.25
C THR A 123 31.55 9.80 3.60
N THR A 124 32.60 9.94 2.80
CA THR A 124 33.57 8.86 2.64
C THR A 124 34.16 8.67 4.03
N VAL A 125 33.50 7.88 4.86
CA VAL A 125 34.21 7.15 5.90
C VAL A 125 34.95 6.05 5.13
N GLU A 126 36.19 6.37 4.78
CA GLU A 126 37.21 5.35 4.58
C GLU A 126 37.16 4.41 5.79
N PRO A 127 37.18 3.07 5.64
CA PRO A 127 37.17 2.18 6.79
C PRO A 127 38.46 2.41 7.59
N GLN A 128 38.40 3.33 8.55
CA GLN A 128 39.39 3.43 9.59
C GLN A 128 39.27 2.17 10.44
N PRO A 129 40.40 1.59 10.87
CA PRO A 129 40.37 0.42 11.75
C PRO A 129 39.57 0.78 12.99
N VAL A 130 38.48 0.05 13.20
CA VAL A 130 37.60 0.16 14.38
C VAL A 130 38.41 -0.13 15.64
N THR A 131 38.92 0.92 16.26
CA THR A 131 39.43 0.90 17.63
C THR A 131 38.25 1.18 18.56
N ASP A 132 37.86 0.16 19.32
CA ASP A 132 36.84 0.11 20.38
C ASP A 132 35.52 0.83 20.12
N THR A 133 34.55 0.01 19.71
CA THR A 133 33.13 0.33 19.61
C THR A 133 32.59 0.77 20.97
N GLU A 134 32.44 2.07 21.17
CA GLU A 134 31.60 2.58 22.27
C GLU A 134 30.15 2.26 21.88
N GLN A 135 29.56 1.26 22.53
CA GLN A 135 28.15 0.87 22.35
C GLN A 135 27.34 1.52 23.45
N THR A 136 26.13 1.97 23.12
CA THR A 136 25.19 2.53 24.10
C THR A 136 23.97 1.62 24.25
N SER A 137 23.63 1.27 25.49
CA SER A 137 22.48 0.42 25.78
C SER A 137 21.22 1.26 25.89
N CYS A 138 20.11 0.74 25.37
CA CYS A 138 18.83 1.40 25.49
C CYS A 138 18.28 1.28 26.91
N ASP A 139 18.07 2.40 27.60
CA ASP A 139 17.48 2.43 28.96
C ASP A 139 16.03 1.90 29.03
N VAL A 140 15.36 1.71 27.88
CA VAL A 140 13.97 1.21 27.80
C VAL A 140 13.89 -0.30 27.63
N CYS A 141 14.70 -0.91 26.76
CA CYS A 141 14.62 -2.34 26.43
C CYS A 141 15.93 -3.11 26.64
N GLY A 142 17.05 -2.42 26.92
CA GLY A 142 18.37 -3.02 27.16
C GLY A 142 19.16 -3.37 25.90
N THR A 143 18.62 -3.15 24.70
CA THR A 143 19.31 -3.44 23.43
C THR A 143 20.53 -2.54 23.25
N ASP A 144 21.67 -3.12 22.86
CA ASP A 144 22.88 -2.38 22.51
C ASP A 144 22.75 -1.72 21.13
N ASN A 145 23.11 -0.44 21.05
CA ASN A 145 23.07 0.37 19.84
C ASN A 145 24.45 0.99 19.58
N GLU A 146 24.68 1.42 18.35
CA GLU A 146 25.84 2.23 17.99
C GLU A 146 25.80 3.56 18.76
N ALA A 147 26.96 4.09 19.19
CA ALA A 147 27.01 5.32 20.01
C ALA A 147 26.35 6.54 19.34
N ASP A 148 26.30 6.58 18.01
CA ASP A 148 25.67 7.64 17.23
C ASP A 148 24.22 7.33 16.80
N ALA A 149 23.62 6.25 17.30
CA ALA A 149 22.23 5.92 17.04
C ALA A 149 21.28 6.94 17.69
N ASN A 150 20.38 7.51 16.88
CA ASN A 150 19.38 8.48 17.37
C ASN A 150 18.17 7.81 18.07
N PHE A 151 17.84 6.59 17.66
CA PHE A 151 16.74 5.78 18.20
C PHE A 151 17.20 4.33 18.39
N CYS A 152 16.61 3.64 19.35
CA CYS A 152 16.85 2.22 19.59
C CYS A 152 16.36 1.38 18.40
N ILE A 153 17.21 0.47 17.91
CA ILE A 153 16.92 -0.40 16.77
C ILE A 153 15.78 -1.39 17.05
N ASP A 154 15.52 -1.71 18.31
CA ASP A 154 14.52 -2.71 18.70
C ASP A 154 13.20 -2.07 19.14
N CYS A 155 13.22 -1.11 20.09
CA CYS A 155 12.00 -0.53 20.64
C CYS A 155 11.63 0.87 20.12
N GLY A 156 12.51 1.53 19.35
CA GLY A 156 12.27 2.86 18.78
C GLY A 156 12.35 4.03 19.77
N ALA A 157 12.76 3.80 21.03
CA ALA A 157 12.98 4.88 21.99
C ALA A 157 14.11 5.82 21.52
N SER A 158 13.98 7.13 21.73
CA SER A 158 15.07 8.09 21.47
C SER A 158 16.27 7.78 22.35
N LEU A 159 17.48 7.89 21.80
CA LEU A 159 18.76 7.78 22.51
C LEU A 159 19.48 9.15 22.61
N GLN A 160 18.91 10.18 22.00
CA GLN A 160 19.46 11.54 22.03
C GLN A 160 19.19 12.25 23.35
N GLN A 161 20.22 12.83 23.94
CA GLN A 161 20.09 13.75 25.06
C GLN A 161 19.33 15.01 24.63
N THR A 162 18.42 15.47 25.48
CA THR A 162 17.65 16.70 25.27
C THR A 162 17.99 17.71 26.35
N PHE A 163 18.13 18.99 25.98
CA PHE A 163 18.36 20.05 26.95
C PHE A 163 17.04 20.73 27.31
N CYS A 164 16.91 21.20 28.55
CA CYS A 164 15.75 21.95 28.98
C CYS A 164 15.87 23.43 28.54
N GLU A 165 14.94 23.93 27.74
CA GLU A 165 14.94 25.34 27.31
C GLU A 165 14.72 26.33 28.46
N ALA A 166 14.09 25.90 29.57
CA ALA A 166 13.76 26.76 30.70
C ALA A 166 14.93 26.95 31.69
N CYS A 167 15.76 25.91 31.90
CA CYS A 167 16.83 25.97 32.90
C CYS A 167 18.22 25.56 32.37
N GLY A 168 18.32 25.03 31.16
CA GLY A 168 19.57 24.63 30.52
C GLY A 168 20.11 23.25 30.92
N GLU A 169 19.38 22.48 31.74
CA GLU A 169 19.84 21.15 32.18
C GLU A 169 19.79 20.12 31.05
N ASP A 170 20.83 19.29 30.93
CA ASP A 170 20.85 18.13 30.03
C ASP A 170 20.07 16.96 30.64
N ASN A 171 19.13 16.40 29.87
CA ASN A 171 18.28 15.32 30.30
C ASN A 171 18.50 14.09 29.40
N LYS A 172 18.69 12.94 30.04
CA LYS A 172 18.86 11.66 29.35
C LYS A 172 17.50 11.14 28.84
N PRO A 173 17.47 10.48 27.68
CA PRO A 173 16.28 9.77 27.25
C PRO A 173 15.88 8.66 28.25
N PRO A 174 14.60 8.28 28.32
CA PRO A 174 13.45 8.85 27.63
C PRO A 174 12.73 9.94 28.46
N ALA A 175 13.46 10.90 29.07
CA ALA A 175 12.86 11.93 29.91
C ALA A 175 11.82 12.77 29.15
N LYS A 176 10.61 12.89 29.71
CA LYS A 176 9.52 13.75 29.21
C LYS A 176 9.42 15.09 29.93
N PHE A 177 10.04 15.19 31.09
CA PHE A 177 10.08 16.36 31.96
C PHE A 177 11.51 16.52 32.47
N CYS A 178 11.92 17.77 32.68
CA CYS A 178 13.24 18.11 33.19
C CYS A 178 13.39 17.60 34.64
N ALA A 179 14.46 16.85 34.91
CA ALA A 179 14.73 16.32 36.24
C ALA A 179 15.10 17.39 37.28
N HIS A 180 15.53 18.58 36.82
CA HIS A 180 15.93 19.69 37.68
C HIS A 180 14.79 20.68 37.96
N CYS A 181 14.08 21.17 36.93
CA CYS A 181 13.03 22.20 37.10
C CYS A 181 11.60 21.70 36.90
N GLY A 182 11.39 20.48 36.41
CA GLY A 182 10.06 19.89 36.17
C GLY A 182 9.33 20.37 34.90
N GLU A 183 9.90 21.29 34.12
CA GLU A 183 9.34 21.75 32.85
C GLU A 183 9.31 20.62 31.81
N LYS A 184 8.35 20.64 30.89
CA LYS A 184 8.27 19.65 29.82
C LYS A 184 9.45 19.80 28.83
N LEU A 185 10.05 18.67 28.44
CA LEU A 185 11.12 18.59 27.42
C LEU A 185 10.57 18.36 26.01
#